data_AF-A0A8S9MNJ9-F1
#
_entry.id   AF-A0A8S9MNJ9-F1
#
_cell.length_a   1.000
_cell.length_b   1.000
_cell.length_c   1.000
_cell.angle_alpha   90.00
_cell.angle_beta   90.00
_cell.angle_gamma   90.00
#
_symmetry.space_group_name_H-M   'P 1'
#
loop_
_entity.id
_entity.type
_entity.pdbx_description
1 polymer ?
#
loop_
_entity_poly.entity_id
_entity_poly.type
_entity_poly.pdbx_seq_one_letter_code
_entity_poly.pdbx_strand_id
1 'polypeptide(L)'
;MLRKLTKAAIYGDKAEKEETEMVSSQEYTLMEKRMAELEEKCRSLKNQQAAVSSPEKEQILTAALSRVDELELQLSETKKTLDEATARQQEILSYTEGMKKKKKIYFCLQCFGF
;
A
#
# COMPACT_ATOMS: atom_id res chain seq x y z
N MET A 1 -2.86 35.04 -43.46
CA MET A 1 -2.11 36.20 -44.01
C MET A 1 -1.26 36.81 -42.91
N LEU A 2 0.06 36.90 -43.11
CA LEU A 2 0.99 37.59 -42.21
C LEU A 2 0.79 39.10 -42.31
N ARG A 3 0.57 39.78 -41.18
CA ARG A 3 0.71 41.24 -41.09
C ARG A 3 2.19 41.54 -40.91
N LYS A 4 2.82 42.16 -41.91
CA LYS A 4 4.21 42.65 -41.81
C LYS A 4 4.23 43.91 -40.94
N LEU A 5 4.97 43.87 -39.83
CA LEU A 5 5.24 45.05 -39.01
C LEU A 5 6.54 45.71 -39.50
N THR A 6 6.41 46.98 -39.84
CA THR A 6 7.42 47.83 -40.47
C THR A 6 8.51 48.23 -39.48
N LYS A 7 9.76 48.16 -39.95
CA LYS A 7 11.03 48.32 -39.22
C LYS A 7 11.39 49.79 -38.93
N ALA A 8 10.47 50.58 -38.37
CA ALA A 8 10.67 52.04 -38.23
C ALA A 8 10.11 52.67 -36.94
N ALA A 9 10.17 51.96 -35.81
CA ALA A 9 10.02 52.56 -34.48
C ALA A 9 11.26 52.33 -33.59
N ILE A 10 12.42 52.16 -34.24
CA ILE A 10 13.72 52.17 -33.56
C ILE A 10 14.10 53.65 -33.44
N TYR A 11 14.30 54.09 -32.19
CA TYR A 11 14.79 55.40 -31.78
C TYR A 11 13.73 56.50 -31.57
N GLY A 12 13.03 56.40 -30.44
CA GLY A 12 12.36 57.51 -29.77
C GLY A 12 12.78 57.53 -28.30
N ASP A 13 13.75 58.38 -28.00
CA ASP A 13 14.27 58.73 -26.68
C ASP A 13 13.14 59.03 -25.67
N LYS A 14 13.05 58.24 -24.60
CA LYS A 14 12.82 58.72 -23.23
C LYS A 14 13.49 57.75 -22.25
N ALA A 15 14.48 58.30 -21.55
CA ALA A 15 15.07 57.74 -20.35
C ALA A 15 14.00 57.49 -19.29
N GLU A 16 13.45 56.28 -19.25
CA GLU A 16 12.98 55.68 -18.01
C GLU A 16 14.07 54.70 -17.59
N LYS A 17 14.63 54.93 -16.42
CA LYS A 17 15.49 53.97 -15.72
C LYS A 17 14.63 52.75 -15.39
N GLU A 18 14.41 51.89 -16.38
CA GLU A 18 14.26 50.48 -16.10
C GLU A 18 15.67 50.02 -15.75
N GLU A 19 15.96 50.04 -14.46
CA GLU A 19 17.08 49.32 -13.88
C GLU A 19 16.76 47.83 -14.12
N THR A 20 16.96 47.40 -15.37
CA THR A 20 17.37 46.04 -15.64
C THR A 20 18.75 45.96 -15.00
N GLU A 21 18.74 45.70 -13.68
CA GLU A 21 19.94 45.34 -12.94
C GLU A 21 20.64 44.30 -13.79
N MET A 22 21.74 44.71 -14.42
CA MET A 22 22.51 43.86 -15.28
C MET A 22 23.13 42.83 -14.35
N VAL A 23 22.46 41.70 -14.19
CA VAL A 23 22.94 40.56 -13.42
C VAL A 23 24.38 40.36 -13.82
N SER A 24 25.28 40.42 -12.84
CA SER A 24 26.70 40.26 -13.10
C SER A 24 26.90 38.97 -13.88
N SER A 25 27.79 38.97 -14.88
CA SER A 25 28.09 37.76 -15.65
C SER A 25 28.42 36.57 -14.73
N GLN A 26 29.01 36.82 -13.56
CA GLN A 26 29.24 35.81 -12.53
C GLN A 26 27.95 35.27 -11.89
N GLU A 27 26.99 36.14 -11.58
CA GLU A 27 25.69 35.75 -11.02
C GLU A 27 24.87 34.94 -12.03
N TYR A 28 24.92 35.31 -13.31
CA TYR A 28 24.28 34.55 -14.39
C TYR A 28 24.90 33.15 -14.50
N THR A 29 26.23 33.05 -14.47
CA THR A 29 26.94 31.76 -14.53
C THR A 29 26.65 30.88 -13.31
N LEU A 30 26.50 31.48 -12.12
CA LEU A 30 26.11 30.76 -10.89
C LEU A 30 24.65 30.27 -10.97
N MET A 31 23.75 31.09 -11.50
CA MET A 31 22.36 30.71 -11.74
C MET A 31 22.26 29.53 -12.70
N GLU A 32 22.99 29.55 -13.82
CA GLU A 32 23.03 28.44 -14.78
C GLU A 32 23.50 27.14 -14.14
N LYS A 33 24.56 27.17 -13.33
CA LYS A 33 25.05 25.97 -12.61
C LYS A 33 24.01 25.43 -11.65
N ARG A 34 23.39 26.30 -10.84
CA ARG A 34 22.34 25.91 -9.90
C ARG A 34 21.13 25.33 -10.63
N MET A 35 20.74 25.91 -11.77
CA MET A 35 19.65 25.41 -12.59
C MET A 35 19.97 24.03 -13.17
N ALA A 36 21.18 23.82 -13.70
CA ALA A 36 21.61 22.52 -14.19
C ALA A 36 21.60 21.44 -13.10
N GLU A 37 22.08 21.75 -11.90
CA GLU A 37 22.03 20.85 -10.74
C GLU A 37 20.59 20.53 -10.31
N LEU A 38 19.70 21.53 -10.32
CA LEU A 38 18.29 21.33 -9.98
C LEU A 38 17.58 20.46 -11.01
N GLU A 39 17.84 20.69 -12.29
CA GLU A 39 17.30 19.84 -13.36
C GLU A 39 17.79 18.39 -13.24
N GLU A 40 19.06 18.18 -12.90
CA GLU A 40 19.59 16.84 -12.66
C GLU A 40 18.91 16.17 -11.46
N LYS A 41 18.75 16.88 -10.34
CA LYS A 41 18.01 16.37 -9.17
C LYS A 41 16.58 16.03 -9.51
N CYS A 42 15.89 16.87 -10.29
CA CYS A 42 14.54 16.62 -10.77
C CYS A 42 14.46 15.37 -11.67
N ARG A 43 15.43 15.18 -12.58
CA ARG A 43 15.51 13.96 -13.43
C ARG A 43 15.71 12.71 -12.57
N SER A 44 16.63 12.77 -11.60
CA SER A 44 16.90 11.67 -10.67
C SER A 44 15.66 11.28 -9.86
N LEU A 45 14.94 12.26 -9.31
CA LEU A 45 13.69 12.03 -8.57
C LEU A 45 12.61 11.42 -9.46
N LYS A 46 12.46 11.91 -10.70
CA LYS A 46 11.49 11.37 -11.66
C LYS A 46 11.79 9.91 -12.03
N ASN A 47 13.06 9.57 -12.21
CA ASN A 47 13.50 8.21 -12.49
C ASN A 47 13.27 7.28 -11.29
N GLN A 48 13.53 7.76 -10.07
CA GLN A 48 13.20 7.01 -8.83
C GLN A 48 11.70 6.75 -8.70
N GLN A 49 10.87 7.76 -8.94
CA GLN A 49 9.41 7.62 -8.90
C GLN A 49 8.91 6.57 -9.91
N ALA A 50 9.42 6.62 -11.15
CA ALA A 50 9.07 5.65 -12.20
C ALA A 50 9.50 4.22 -11.83
N ALA A 51 10.62 4.06 -11.13
CA ALA A 51 11.09 2.74 -10.66
C ALA A 51 10.21 2.17 -9.54
N VAL A 52 9.58 3.02 -8.71
CA VAL A 52 8.69 2.59 -7.61
C VAL A 52 7.27 2.33 -8.12
N SER A 53 6.75 3.20 -8.98
CA SER A 53 5.42 3.08 -9.61
C SER A 53 5.44 2.25 -10.90
N SER A 54 6.34 1.28 -11.00
CA SER A 54 6.36 0.38 -12.16
C SER A 54 5.09 -0.50 -12.13
N PRO A 55 4.35 -0.65 -13.25
CA PRO A 55 3.14 -1.46 -13.33
C PRO A 55 3.34 -2.91 -12.86
N GLU A 56 4.54 -3.47 -13.04
CA GLU A 56 4.87 -4.81 -12.57
C GLU A 56 4.88 -4.90 -11.04
N LYS A 57 5.45 -3.90 -10.36
CA LYS A 57 5.46 -3.85 -8.89
C LYS A 57 4.07 -3.70 -8.32
N GLU A 58 3.25 -2.86 -8.96
CA GLU A 58 1.85 -2.68 -8.57
C GLU A 58 1.07 -3.99 -8.73
N GLN A 59 1.23 -4.72 -9.85
CA GLN A 59 0.60 -6.02 -10.05
C GLN A 59 1.03 -7.06 -9.00
N ILE A 60 2.32 -7.14 -8.68
CA ILE A 60 2.83 -8.04 -7.63
C ILE A 60 2.22 -7.69 -6.27
N LEU A 61 2.15 -6.40 -5.93
CA LEU A 61 1.54 -5.93 -4.69
C LEU A 61 0.06 -6.29 -4.62
N THR A 62 -0.70 -6.04 -5.69
CA THR A 62 -2.12 -6.42 -5.76
C THR A 62 -2.31 -7.92 -5.62
N ALA A 63 -1.52 -8.74 -6.32
CA ALA A 63 -1.58 -10.19 -6.21
C ALA A 63 -1.25 -10.70 -4.79
N ALA A 64 -0.23 -10.10 -4.15
CA ALA A 64 0.13 -10.43 -2.78
C ALA A 64 -0.98 -10.07 -1.80
N LEU A 65 -1.60 -8.90 -1.93
CA LEU A 65 -2.74 -8.49 -1.10
C LEU A 65 -3.93 -9.43 -1.27
N SER A 66 -4.33 -9.74 -2.51
CA SER A 66 -5.43 -10.69 -2.77
C SER A 66 -5.14 -12.07 -2.18
N ARG A 67 -3.89 -12.52 -2.20
CA ARG A 67 -3.50 -13.80 -1.60
C ARG A 67 -3.58 -13.77 -0.08
N VAL A 68 -3.20 -12.65 0.55
CA VAL A 68 -3.35 -12.46 2.00
C VAL A 68 -4.83 -12.50 2.38
N ASP A 69 -5.68 -11.78 1.68
CA ASP A 69 -7.13 -11.77 1.94
C ASP A 69 -7.74 -13.18 1.85
N GLU A 70 -7.37 -13.94 0.83
CA GLU A 70 -7.83 -15.32 0.66
C GLU A 70 -7.33 -16.23 1.80
N LEU A 71 -6.07 -16.08 2.20
CA LEU A 71 -5.49 -16.86 3.31
C LEU A 71 -6.15 -16.52 4.65
N GLU A 72 -6.46 -15.24 4.90
CA GLU A 72 -7.16 -14.80 6.11
C GLU A 72 -8.57 -15.38 6.18
N LEU A 73 -9.28 -15.40 5.04
CA LEU A 73 -10.59 -16.05 4.95
C LEU A 73 -10.49 -17.55 5.24
N GLN A 74 -9.59 -18.26 4.57
CA GLN A 74 -9.39 -19.71 4.77
C GLN A 74 -9.02 -20.03 6.22
N LEU A 75 -8.17 -19.21 6.84
CA LEU A 75 -7.78 -19.38 8.24
C LEU A 75 -8.99 -19.22 9.17
N SER A 76 -9.84 -18.22 8.93
CA SER A 76 -11.06 -17.98 9.70
C SER A 76 -12.04 -19.15 9.58
N GLU A 77 -12.27 -19.64 8.36
CA GLU A 77 -13.15 -20.79 8.10
C GLU A 77 -12.61 -22.09 8.75
N THR A 78 -11.31 -22.31 8.65
CA THR A 78 -10.64 -23.46 9.26
C THR A 78 -10.74 -23.40 10.78
N LYS A 79 -10.53 -22.22 11.37
CA LYS A 79 -10.68 -22.00 12.81
C LYS A 79 -12.11 -22.29 13.27
N LYS A 80 -13.11 -21.77 12.56
CA LYS A 80 -14.53 -22.07 12.86
C LYS A 80 -14.81 -23.57 12.81
N THR A 81 -14.32 -24.26 11.78
CA THR A 81 -14.48 -25.71 11.64
C THR A 81 -13.82 -26.48 12.78
N LEU A 82 -12.65 -26.01 13.24
CA LEU A 82 -11.94 -26.59 14.38
C LEU A 82 -12.70 -26.38 15.69
N ASP A 83 -13.23 -25.19 15.92
CA ASP A 83 -14.03 -24.88 17.11
C ASP A 83 -15.31 -25.75 17.15
N GLU A 84 -16.00 -25.91 16.01
CA GLU A 84 -17.17 -26.79 15.87
C GLU A 84 -16.82 -28.28 16.07
N ALA A 85 -15.66 -28.74 15.58
CA ALA A 85 -15.19 -30.10 15.82
C ALA A 85 -14.87 -30.32 17.30
N THR A 86 -14.28 -29.33 17.96
CA THR A 86 -13.95 -29.36 19.39
C THR A 86 -15.20 -29.42 20.25
N ALA A 87 -16.22 -28.62 19.93
CA ALA A 87 -17.52 -28.67 20.61
C ALA A 87 -18.16 -30.07 20.50
N ARG A 88 -18.18 -30.65 19.30
CA ARG A 88 -18.67 -32.02 19.08
C ARG A 88 -17.89 -33.07 19.88
N GLN A 89 -16.57 -32.93 19.99
CA GLN A 89 -15.77 -33.83 20.82
C GLN A 89 -16.16 -33.74 22.30
N GLN A 90 -16.39 -32.53 22.82
CA GLN A 90 -16.84 -32.33 24.20
C GLN A 90 -18.22 -32.95 24.47
N GLU A 91 -19.16 -32.80 23.54
CA GLU A 91 -20.47 -33.45 23.61
C GLU A 91 -20.35 -34.97 23.68
N ILE A 92 -19.56 -35.58 22.78
CA ILE A 92 -19.33 -37.03 22.77
C ILE A 92 -18.71 -37.50 24.09
N LEU A 93 -17.70 -36.78 24.61
CA LEU A 93 -17.07 -37.10 25.88
C LEU A 93 -18.10 -37.09 27.02
N SER A 94 -18.91 -36.02 27.12
CA SER A 94 -19.96 -35.92 28.14
C SER A 94 -20.99 -37.07 28.05
N TYR A 95 -21.39 -37.46 26.84
CA TYR A 95 -22.28 -38.59 26.61
C TYR A 95 -21.65 -39.91 27.07
N THR A 96 -20.40 -40.18 26.71
CA THR A 96 -19.71 -41.41 27.11
C THR A 96 -19.55 -41.52 28.63
N GLU A 97 -19.27 -40.42 29.31
CA GLU A 97 -19.20 -40.36 30.77
C GLU A 97 -20.56 -40.64 31.42
N GLY A 98 -21.64 -40.04 30.90
CA GLY A 98 -23.00 -40.33 31.34
C GLY A 98 -23.36 -41.80 31.20
N MET A 99 -22.99 -42.42 30.07
CA MET A 99 -23.21 -43.85 29.83
C MET A 99 -22.37 -44.74 30.78
N LYS A 100 -21.11 -44.36 31.06
CA LYS A 100 -20.27 -45.06 32.05
C LYS A 100 -20.90 -45.01 33.45
N LYS A 101 -21.43 -43.86 33.87
CA LYS A 101 -22.13 -43.71 35.16
C LYS A 101 -23.38 -44.59 35.22
N LYS A 102 -24.22 -44.58 34.18
CA LYS A 102 -25.42 -45.44 34.08
C LYS A 102 -25.07 -46.92 34.18
N LYS A 103 -24.04 -47.38 33.46
CA LYS A 103 -23.56 -48.77 33.53
C LYS A 103 -23.10 -49.17 34.94
N LYS A 104 -22.38 -48.30 35.64
CA LYS A 104 -21.97 -48.54 37.04
C LYS A 104 -23.18 -48.67 37.98
N ILE A 105 -24.19 -47.81 37.82
CA ILE A 105 -25.42 -47.87 38.62
C ILE A 105 -26.15 -49.20 38.36
N TYR A 106 -26.31 -49.58 37.09
CA TYR A 106 -26.96 -50.83 36.71
C TYR A 106 -26.24 -52.06 37.30
N PHE A 107 -24.90 -52.09 37.18
CA PHE A 107 -24.09 -53.15 37.78
C PHE A 107 -24.22 -53.19 39.31
N CYS A 108 -24.23 -52.03 39.98
CA CYS A 108 -24.42 -51.93 41.42
C CYS A 108 -25.78 -52.49 41.85
N LEU A 109 -26.88 -52.08 41.20
CA LEU A 109 -28.22 -52.58 41.47
C LEU A 109 -28.30 -54.11 41.31
N GLN A 110 -27.67 -54.64 40.25
CA GLN A 110 -27.65 -56.07 39.97
C GLN A 110 -26.82 -56.88 40.99
N CYS A 111 -25.75 -56.29 41.56
CA CYS A 111 -24.94 -56.93 42.61
C CYS A 111 -25.60 -56.88 44.00
N PHE A 112 -26.44 -55.87 44.28
CA PHE A 112 -27.09 -55.70 45.58
C PHE A 112 -28.54 -56.21 45.64
N GLY A 113 -29.06 -56.77 44.54
CA GLY A 113 -30.31 -57.55 44.54
C GLY A 113 -31.58 -56.74 44.76
N PHE A 114 -31.69 -55.55 44.16
CA PHE A 114 -32.98 -54.85 43.95
C PHE A 114 -33.59 -55.21 42.60
#